data_AF-A0A1V9EEW1-F1
#
_entry.id   AF-A0A1V9EEW1-F1
#
_cell.length_a   1.000
_cell.length_b   1.000
_cell.length_c   1.000
_cell.angle_alpha   90.00
_cell.angle_beta   90.00
_cell.angle_gamma   90.00
#
_symmetry.space_group_name_H-M   'P 1'
#
loop_
_entity.id
_entity.type
_entity.pdbx_description
1 polymer ?
#
loop_
_entity_poly.entity_id
_entity_poly.type
_entity_poly.pdbx_seq_one_letter_code
_entity_poly.pdbx_strand_id
1 'polypeptide(L)'
;MTPYIQNETDYLAEKFMILEYHIAHASKIALLKIQSWKFAVKNPEVGTRYQMAAEDMVRQSLMSFVPASHILNEEGFYFRPIQN
;
A
#
# COMPACT_ATOMS: atom_id res chain seq x y z
N MET A 1 44.11 20.54 12.91
CA MET A 1 43.29 19.63 12.09
C MET A 1 41.89 19.64 12.68
N THR A 2 41.03 20.52 12.20
CA THR A 2 39.60 20.47 12.51
C THR A 2 39.01 19.29 11.74
N PRO A 3 38.35 18.33 12.41
CA PRO A 3 37.68 17.26 11.68
C PRO A 3 36.55 17.91 10.88
N TYR A 4 36.40 17.53 9.63
CA TYR A 4 35.27 17.94 8.79
C TYR A 4 33.99 17.34 9.38
N ILE A 5 33.39 18.04 10.35
CA ILE A 5 32.05 17.74 10.83
C ILE A 5 31.10 18.28 9.77
N GLN A 6 30.70 17.43 8.83
CA GLN A 6 29.61 17.75 7.92
C GLN A 6 28.32 17.87 8.74
N ASN A 7 27.67 19.02 8.64
CA ASN A 7 26.41 19.25 9.29
C ASN A 7 25.30 18.56 8.47
N GLU A 8 24.78 17.45 8.99
CA GLU A 8 23.69 16.68 8.35
C GLU A 8 22.30 17.02 8.92
N THR A 9 22.16 18.14 9.65
CA THR A 9 20.89 18.51 10.29
C THR A 9 19.72 18.62 9.32
N ASP A 10 19.96 19.12 8.11
CA ASP A 10 18.91 19.31 7.10
C ASP A 10 18.41 17.96 6.56
N TYR A 11 19.35 17.05 6.29
CA TYR A 11 19.04 15.67 5.88
C TYR A 11 18.28 14.92 6.98
N LEU A 12 18.71 15.10 8.23
CA LEU A 12 18.05 14.47 9.38
C LEU A 12 16.64 15.05 9.57
N ALA A 13 16.47 16.37 9.45
CA ALA A 13 15.18 17.04 9.54
C ALA A 13 14.20 16.54 8.47
N GLU A 14 14.65 16.39 7.22
CA GLU A 14 13.83 15.85 6.13
C GLU A 14 13.35 14.42 6.44
N LYS A 15 14.26 13.54 6.90
CA LYS A 15 13.90 12.18 7.31
C LYS A 15 12.88 12.14 8.45
N PHE A 16 13.07 12.99 9.46
CA PHE A 16 12.13 13.07 10.57
C PHE A 16 10.76 13.55 10.12
N MET A 17 10.70 14.55 9.23
CA MET A 17 9.43 15.04 8.68
C MET A 17 8.68 13.93 7.93
N ILE A 18 9.37 13.12 7.12
CA ILE A 18 8.78 11.98 6.41
C ILE A 18 8.24 10.94 7.41
N LEU A 19 9.02 10.62 8.46
CA LEU A 19 8.60 9.67 9.49
C LEU A 19 7.38 10.18 10.27
N GLU A 20 7.36 11.44 10.67
CA GLU A 20 6.21 12.05 11.35
C GLU A 20 4.95 12.02 10.48
N TYR A 21 5.10 12.32 9.18
CA TYR A 21 4.00 12.21 8.23
C TYR A 21 3.45 10.78 8.18
N HIS A 22 4.31 9.77 8.07
CA HIS A 22 3.88 8.38 8.06
C HIS A 22 3.19 7.97 9.37
N ILE A 23 3.71 8.39 10.52
CA ILE A 23 3.11 8.11 11.84
C ILE A 23 1.73 8.75 11.95
N ALA A 24 1.60 10.01 11.57
CA ALA A 24 0.32 10.72 11.60
C ALA A 24 -0.71 10.08 10.66
N HIS A 25 -0.28 9.72 9.45
CA HIS A 25 -1.12 9.04 8.47
C HIS A 25 -1.58 7.66 8.96
N ALA A 26 -0.64 6.85 9.46
CA ALA A 26 -0.94 5.51 9.98
C ALA A 26 -1.90 5.59 11.18
N SER A 27 -1.70 6.56 12.07
CA SER A 27 -2.58 6.81 13.22
C SER A 27 -4.00 7.18 12.78
N LYS A 28 -4.15 8.02 11.76
CA LYS A 28 -5.46 8.38 11.21
C LYS A 28 -6.17 7.16 10.60
N ILE A 29 -5.44 6.33 9.84
CA ILE A 29 -5.99 5.08 9.28
C ILE A 29 -6.41 4.13 10.40
N ALA A 30 -5.58 3.95 11.42
CA ALA A 30 -5.90 3.07 12.55
C ALA A 30 -7.19 3.51 13.25
N LEU A 31 -7.37 4.82 13.48
CA LEU A 31 -8.57 5.38 14.06
C LEU A 31 -9.81 5.11 13.19
N LEU A 32 -9.70 5.31 11.87
CA LEU A 32 -10.81 5.01 10.94
C LEU A 32 -11.18 3.53 10.94
N LYS A 33 -10.20 2.61 10.98
CA LYS A 33 -10.44 1.17 11.07
C LYS A 33 -11.12 0.77 12.38
N ILE A 34 -10.73 1.38 13.51
CA ILE A 34 -11.39 1.13 14.80
C ILE A 34 -12.84 1.61 14.75
N GLN A 35 -13.11 2.78 14.17
CA GLN A 35 -14.47 3.31 14.03
C GLN A 35 -15.32 2.44 13.10
N SER A 36 -14.78 2.02 11.95
CA SER A 36 -15.49 1.15 11.01
C SER A 36 -15.80 -0.20 11.64
N TRP A 37 -14.87 -0.76 12.42
CA TRP A 37 -15.09 -2.00 13.14
C TRP A 37 -16.19 -1.86 14.20
N LYS A 38 -16.16 -0.82 15.03
CA LYS A 38 -17.22 -0.54 16.01
C LYS A 38 -18.58 -0.36 15.33
N PHE A 39 -18.62 0.28 14.17
CA PHE A 39 -19.84 0.47 13.40
C PHE A 39 -20.40 -0.86 12.86
N ALA A 40 -19.54 -1.73 12.34
CA ALA A 40 -19.91 -3.07 11.88
C ALA A 40 -20.43 -3.96 13.02
N VAL A 41 -19.80 -3.90 14.21
CA VAL A 41 -20.28 -4.64 15.40
C VAL A 41 -21.67 -4.17 15.82
N LYS A 42 -21.95 -2.86 15.73
CA LYS A 42 -23.26 -2.29 16.09
C LYS A 42 -24.36 -2.61 15.04
N ASN A 43 -23.98 -2.87 13.78
CA ASN A 43 -24.90 -3.11 12.67
C ASN A 43 -24.53 -4.42 11.95
N PRO A 44 -25.06 -5.58 12.39
CA PRO A 44 -24.63 -6.90 11.90
C PRO A 44 -24.75 -7.07 10.40
N GLU A 45 -25.83 -6.55 9.79
CA GLU A 45 -26.05 -6.61 8.33
C GLU A 45 -24.94 -5.91 7.53
N VAL A 46 -24.40 -4.81 8.08
CA VAL A 46 -23.30 -4.08 7.46
C VAL A 46 -21.99 -4.83 7.63
N GLY A 47 -21.78 -5.45 8.80
CA GLY A 47 -20.61 -6.30 9.06
C GLY A 47 -20.47 -7.45 8.04
N THR A 48 -21.56 -8.17 7.75
CA THR A 48 -21.57 -9.25 6.75
C THR A 48 -21.24 -8.74 5.35
N ARG A 49 -21.79 -7.58 4.95
CA ARG A 49 -21.48 -6.96 3.66
C ARG A 49 -20.02 -6.53 3.54
N TYR A 50 -19.45 -5.96 4.61
CA TYR A 50 -18.03 -5.60 4.64
C TYR A 50 -17.13 -6.83 4.52
N GLN A 51 -17.49 -7.92 5.18
CA GLN A 51 -16.74 -9.17 5.08
C GLN A 51 -16.80 -9.73 3.65
N MET A 52 -17.97 -9.80 3.04
CA MET A 52 -18.13 -10.25 1.65
C MET A 52 -17.33 -9.39 0.67
N ALA A 53 -17.38 -8.06 0.81
CA ALA A 53 -16.61 -7.15 -0.04
C ALA A 53 -15.09 -7.33 0.13
N ALA A 54 -14.63 -7.60 1.36
CA ALA A 54 -13.22 -7.90 1.62
C ALA A 54 -12.80 -9.23 1.00
N GLU A 55 -13.62 -10.27 1.12
CA GLU A 55 -13.39 -11.59 0.50
C GLU A 55 -13.33 -11.49 -1.03
N ASP A 56 -14.23 -10.72 -1.65
CA ASP A 56 -14.22 -10.51 -3.10
C ASP A 56 -13.00 -9.72 -3.56
N MET A 57 -12.58 -8.69 -2.82
CA MET A 57 -11.36 -7.95 -3.12
C MET A 57 -10.12 -8.85 -3.04
N VAL A 58 -10.01 -9.68 -2.01
CA VAL A 58 -8.91 -10.64 -1.85
C VAL A 58 -8.92 -11.67 -2.99
N ARG A 59 -10.09 -12.18 -3.36
CA ARG A 59 -10.26 -13.10 -4.48
C ARG A 59 -9.82 -12.47 -5.79
N GLN A 60 -10.20 -11.22 -6.07
CA GLN A 60 -9.80 -10.52 -7.29
C GLN A 60 -8.29 -10.23 -7.32
N SER A 61 -7.70 -9.82 -6.20
CA SER A 61 -6.28 -9.44 -6.15
C SER A 61 -5.32 -10.64 -6.13
N LEU A 62 -5.66 -11.72 -5.41
CA LEU A 62 -4.76 -12.86 -5.19
C LEU A 62 -5.11 -14.10 -6.01
N MET A 63 -6.36 -14.23 -6.44
CA MET A 63 -6.86 -15.44 -7.13
C MET A 63 -7.24 -15.17 -8.59
N SER A 64 -6.94 -13.97 -9.12
CA SER A 64 -7.08 -13.73 -10.55
C SER A 64 -5.99 -14.50 -11.30
N PHE A 65 -6.41 -15.35 -12.23
CA PHE A 65 -5.49 -16.02 -13.14
C PHE A 65 -4.89 -14.97 -14.08
N VAL A 66 -3.59 -14.76 -13.98
CA VAL A 66 -2.83 -13.93 -14.91
C VAL A 66 -2.19 -14.84 -15.94
N PRO A 67 -2.55 -14.72 -17.24
CA PRO A 67 -1.92 -15.52 -18.29
C PRO A 67 -0.41 -15.27 -18.34
N ALA A 68 0.39 -16.33 -18.52
CA ALA A 68 1.84 -16.21 -18.63
C ALA A 68 2.28 -15.23 -19.73
N SER A 69 1.50 -15.09 -20.80
CA SER A 69 1.75 -14.12 -21.87
C SER A 69 1.68 -12.66 -21.41
N HIS A 70 0.86 -12.35 -20.41
CA HIS A 70 0.77 -11.01 -19.84
C HIS A 70 2.02 -10.68 -19.02
N ILE A 71 2.43 -11.60 -18.15
CA ILE A 71 3.65 -11.47 -17.34
C ILE A 71 4.87 -11.31 -18.24
N LEU A 72 5.00 -12.17 -19.26
CA LEU A 72 6.12 -12.13 -20.19
C LEU A 72 6.20 -10.81 -20.95
N ASN A 73 5.07 -10.24 -21.37
CA ASN A 73 5.05 -8.92 -22.02
C ASN A 73 5.46 -7.78 -21.06
N GLU A 74 5.05 -7.81 -19.79
CA GLU A 74 5.46 -6.78 -18.80
C GLU A 74 6.97 -6.83 -18.51
N GLU A 75 7.55 -8.03 -18.48
CA GLU A 75 9.00 -8.24 -18.31
C GLU A 75 9.80 -7.96 -19.60
N GLY A 76 9.15 -7.52 -20.68
CA GLY A 76 9.80 -7.13 -21.94
C GLY A 76 10.07 -8.29 -22.91
N PHE A 77 9.44 -9.45 -22.71
CA PHE A 77 9.45 -10.55 -23.68
C PHE A 77 8.29 -10.41 -24.67
N TYR A 78 8.59 -10.19 -25.94
CA TYR A 78 7.59 -10.02 -26.99
C TYR A 78 7.50 -11.27 -27.87
N PHE A 79 6.29 -11.83 -28.01
CA PHE A 79 6.02 -13.00 -28.87
C PHE A 79 6.18 -12.72 -30.37
N ARG A 80 6.42 -11.47 -30.75
CA ARG A 80 6.71 -11.03 -32.12
C ARG A 80 7.88 -10.07 -32.10
N PRO A 81 8.72 -10.06 -33.15
CA PRO A 81 9.76 -9.06 -33.26
C PRO A 81 9.14 -7.65 -33.26
N ILE A 82 9.65 -6.78 -32.41
CA ILE A 82 9.36 -5.34 -32.48
C ILE A 82 10.01 -4.87 -33.79
N GLN A 83 9.19 -4.62 -34.81
CA GLN A 83 9.65 -3.91 -36.00
C GLN A 83 9.78 -2.44 -35.63
N ASN A 84 11.01 -1.93 -35.69
CA ASN A 84 11.32 -0.50 -35.60
C ASN A 84 11.04 0.19 -36.93
#